data_AF-A0A960X6C8-F1
#
_entry.id   AF-A0A960X6C8-F1
#
_cell.length_a   1.000
_cell.length_b   1.000
_cell.length_c   1.000
_cell.angle_alpha   90.00
_cell.angle_beta   90.00
_cell.angle_gamma   90.00
#
_symmetry.space_group_name_H-M   'P 1'
#
loop_
_entity.id
_entity.type
_entity.pdbx_description
1 polymer ?
#
loop_
_entity_poly.entity_id
_entity_poly.type
_entity_poly.pdbx_seq_one_letter_code
_entity_poly.pdbx_strand_id
1 'polypeptide(L)'
;MFEEETPQEILKGEIQEFLSEFELSEETEDDMKAVLSLWRDGLLNHAREVGGTTHSKIKTLINVCEDYASNRGMLERVRQEAEEIRIQLNI
;
A
#
# COMPACT_ATOMS: atom_id res chain seq x y z
N MET A 1 27.56 -2.61 -14.20
CA MET A 1 26.36 -3.45 -14.03
C MET A 1 25.33 -2.55 -13.39
N PHE A 2 24.18 -2.32 -14.03
CA PHE A 2 23.04 -1.75 -13.32
C PHE A 2 22.41 -2.95 -12.60
N GLU A 3 22.36 -2.91 -11.28
CA GLU A 3 21.56 -3.86 -10.51
C GLU A 3 20.11 -3.55 -10.86
N GLU A 4 19.44 -4.44 -11.60
CA GLU A 4 18.00 -4.34 -11.82
C GLU A 4 17.33 -4.57 -10.48
N GLU A 5 16.60 -3.57 -9.97
CA GLU A 5 15.84 -3.69 -8.72
C GLU A 5 14.89 -4.89 -8.82
N THR A 6 14.90 -5.74 -7.79
CA THR A 6 14.02 -6.89 -7.78
C THR A 6 12.55 -6.43 -7.70
N PRO A 7 11.57 -7.20 -8.20
CA PRO A 7 10.14 -6.86 -8.05
C PRO A 7 9.74 -6.60 -6.59
N GLN A 8 10.44 -7.22 -5.64
CA GLN A 8 10.23 -6.99 -4.22
C GLN A 8 10.78 -5.63 -3.75
N GLU A 9 11.90 -5.16 -4.27
CA GLU A 9 12.45 -3.84 -3.94
C GLU A 9 11.61 -2.71 -4.54
N ILE A 10 11.15 -2.90 -5.78
CA ILE A 10 10.19 -1.98 -6.43
C ILE A 10 8.93 -1.86 -5.58
N LEU A 11 8.32 -2.99 -5.21
CA LEU A 11 7.12 -3.01 -4.38
C LEU A 11 7.34 -2.35 -3.01
N LYS A 12 8.50 -2.55 -2.39
CA LYS A 12 8.85 -1.88 -1.12
C LYS A 12 8.88 -0.36 -1.28
N GLY A 13 9.53 0.14 -2.33
CA GLY A 13 9.57 1.56 -2.65
C GLY A 13 8.17 2.14 -2.84
N GLU A 14 7.35 1.50 -3.69
CA GLU A 14 5.99 1.97 -3.96
C GLU A 14 5.11 1.99 -2.71
N ILE A 15 5.19 0.97 -1.84
CA ILE A 15 4.41 0.94 -0.60
C ILE A 15 4.87 2.03 0.34
N GLN A 16 6.18 2.24 0.46
CA GLN A 16 6.73 3.28 1.31
C GLN A 16 6.24 4.66 0.84
N GLU A 17 6.27 4.93 -0.46
CA GLU A 17 5.76 6.18 -1.04
C GLU A 17 4.24 6.32 -0.86
N PHE A 18 3.47 5.28 -1.21
CA PHE A 18 2.03 5.23 -1.02
C PHE A 18 1.61 5.59 0.42
N LEU A 19 2.24 4.96 1.41
CA LEU A 19 1.93 5.20 2.82
C LEU A 19 2.38 6.60 3.26
N SER A 20 3.55 7.05 2.81
CA SER A 20 4.07 8.37 3.15
C SER A 20 3.19 9.48 2.59
N GLU A 21 2.72 9.37 1.35
CA GLU A 21 1.82 10.37 0.76
C GLU A 21 0.51 10.48 1.54
N PHE A 22 -0.04 9.35 1.99
CA PHE A 22 -1.23 9.36 2.82
C PHE A 22 -0.96 9.96 4.22
N GLU A 23 0.13 9.58 4.89
CA GLU A 23 0.49 10.12 6.21
C GLU A 23 0.90 11.60 6.20
N LEU A 24 1.38 12.11 5.07
CA LEU A 24 1.68 13.53 4.87
C LEU A 24 0.43 14.38 4.59
N SER A 25 -0.71 13.73 4.31
CA SER A 25 -2.01 14.39 4.09
C SER A 25 -2.77 14.60 5.40
N GLU A 26 -4.02 15.07 5.32
CA GLU A 26 -4.93 15.12 6.49
C GLU A 26 -5.50 13.73 6.85
N GLU A 27 -5.05 12.68 6.14
CA GLU A 27 -5.46 11.28 6.30
C GLU A 27 -6.98 11.09 6.17
N THR A 28 -7.64 11.90 5.31
CA THR A 28 -9.09 11.84 5.10
C THR A 28 -9.49 10.78 4.07
N GLU A 29 -10.79 10.48 4.00
CA GLU A 29 -11.34 9.57 2.98
C GLU A 29 -11.08 10.07 1.56
N ASP A 30 -11.11 11.39 1.34
CA ASP A 30 -10.86 11.97 0.02
C ASP A 30 -9.36 11.97 -0.34
N ASP A 31 -8.47 12.18 0.64
CA ASP A 31 -7.03 11.98 0.45
C ASP A 31 -6.74 10.51 0.08
N MET A 32 -7.33 9.57 0.82
CA MET A 32 -7.16 8.14 0.54
C MET A 32 -7.64 7.79 -0.88
N LYS A 33 -8.78 8.32 -1.34
CA LYS A 33 -9.23 8.13 -2.73
C LYS A 33 -8.20 8.63 -3.74
N ALA A 34 -7.65 9.83 -3.50
CA ALA A 34 -6.67 10.42 -4.39
C ALA A 34 -5.41 9.55 -4.46
N VAL A 35 -4.84 9.19 -3.31
CA VAL A 35 -3.63 8.36 -3.23
C VAL A 35 -3.89 6.97 -3.83
N LEU A 36 -4.98 6.29 -3.47
CA LEU A 36 -5.31 4.98 -4.06
C LEU A 36 -5.44 5.03 -5.58
N SER A 37 -6.04 6.09 -6.13
CA SER A 37 -6.22 6.21 -7.57
C SER A 37 -4.89 6.25 -8.34
N LEU A 38 -3.81 6.69 -7.70
CA LEU A 38 -2.47 6.76 -8.28
C LEU A 38 -1.71 5.44 -8.16
N TRP A 39 -1.80 4.79 -6.99
CA TRP A 39 -0.90 3.67 -6.65
C TRP A 39 -1.51 2.28 -6.77
N ARG A 40 -2.85 2.16 -6.73
CA ARG A 40 -3.54 0.86 -6.60
C ARG A 40 -3.12 -0.15 -7.65
N ASP A 41 -3.13 0.22 -8.91
CA ASP A 41 -2.83 -0.71 -10.00
C ASP A 41 -1.36 -1.13 -10.01
N GLY A 42 -0.43 -0.21 -9.72
CA GLY A 42 1.00 -0.49 -9.57
C GLY A 42 1.28 -1.47 -8.43
N LEU A 43 0.78 -1.15 -7.24
CA LEU A 43 0.94 -1.99 -6.04
C LEU A 43 0.38 -3.40 -6.24
N LEU A 44 -0.81 -3.54 -6.82
CA LEU A 44 -1.40 -4.85 -7.07
C LEU A 44 -0.64 -5.63 -8.15
N ASN A 45 -0.10 -4.95 -9.17
CA ASN A 45 0.67 -5.60 -10.21
C ASN A 45 2.01 -6.11 -9.67
N HIS A 46 2.82 -5.26 -9.03
CA HIS A 46 4.10 -5.69 -8.47
C HIS A 46 3.93 -6.69 -7.34
N ALA A 47 2.89 -6.54 -6.49
CA ALA A 47 2.60 -7.55 -5.48
C ALA A 47 2.23 -8.91 -6.09
N ARG A 48 1.55 -8.93 -7.25
CA ARG A 48 1.28 -10.17 -8.00
C ARG A 48 2.56 -10.79 -8.54
N GLU A 49 3.51 -9.99 -9.03
CA GLU A 49 4.81 -10.46 -9.51
C GLU A 49 5.67 -11.06 -8.41
N VAL A 50 5.65 -10.46 -7.21
CA VAL A 50 6.27 -11.05 -6.01
C VAL A 50 5.56 -12.34 -5.58
N GLY A 51 4.23 -12.35 -5.64
CA GLY A 51 3.41 -13.52 -5.35
C GLY A 51 3.33 -13.89 -3.86
N GLY A 52 2.83 -15.10 -3.60
CA GLY A 52 2.77 -15.69 -2.25
C GLY A 52 1.95 -14.88 -1.23
N THR A 53 2.46 -14.81 0.00
CA THR A 53 1.84 -14.09 1.13
C THR A 53 1.84 -12.58 0.91
N THR A 54 2.84 -12.05 0.22
CA THR A 54 2.97 -10.61 -0.09
C THR A 54 1.78 -10.13 -0.90
N HIS A 55 1.44 -10.80 -2.00
CA HIS A 55 0.28 -10.46 -2.81
C HIS A 55 -1.02 -10.41 -2.00
N SER A 56 -1.25 -11.42 -1.15
CA SER A 56 -2.44 -11.47 -0.30
C SER A 56 -2.50 -10.30 0.68
N LYS A 57 -1.36 -9.93 1.26
CA LYS A 57 -1.26 -8.89 2.28
C LYS A 57 -1.40 -7.49 1.68
N ILE A 58 -0.78 -7.21 0.54
CA ILE A 58 -0.99 -5.95 -0.19
C ILE A 58 -2.44 -5.80 -0.64
N LYS A 59 -3.04 -6.88 -1.13
CA LYS A 59 -4.47 -6.87 -1.46
C LYS A 59 -5.34 -6.54 -0.24
N THR A 60 -5.01 -7.05 0.95
CA THR A 60 -5.73 -6.69 2.18
C THR A 60 -5.58 -5.21 2.50
N LEU A 61 -4.35 -4.67 2.47
CA LEU A 61 -4.10 -3.24 2.69
C LEU A 61 -4.93 -2.38 1.73
N ILE A 62 -4.87 -2.65 0.43
CA ILE A 62 -5.62 -1.92 -0.59
C ILE A 62 -7.13 -1.98 -0.33
N ASN A 63 -7.68 -3.15 0.01
CA ASN A 63 -9.10 -3.27 0.32
C ASN A 63 -9.51 -2.43 1.53
N VAL A 64 -8.69 -2.42 2.59
CA VAL A 64 -8.96 -1.62 3.80
C VAL A 64 -8.89 -0.12 3.48
N CYS A 65 -7.94 0.28 2.64
CA CYS A 65 -7.88 1.63 2.11
C CYS A 65 -9.11 1.98 1.26
N GLU A 66 -9.58 1.08 0.38
CA GLU A 66 -10.79 1.27 -0.44
C GLU A 66 -12.06 1.39 0.42
N ASP A 67 -12.15 0.60 1.50
CA ASP A 67 -13.23 0.69 2.48
C ASP A 67 -13.21 2.04 3.21
N TYR A 68 -12.03 2.50 3.62
CA TYR A 68 -11.87 3.82 4.25
C TYR A 68 -12.26 4.95 3.28
N ALA A 69 -11.71 4.94 2.06
CA ALA A 69 -12.07 5.85 0.98
C ALA A 69 -13.59 5.87 0.69
N SER A 70 -14.28 4.75 0.86
CA SER A 70 -15.74 4.66 0.65
C SER A 70 -16.57 5.12 1.85
N ASN A 71 -15.95 5.72 2.88
CA ASN A 71 -16.59 6.10 4.15
C ASN A 71 -17.27 4.90 4.85
N ARG A 72 -16.61 3.74 4.81
CA ARG A 72 -17.08 2.48 5.43
C ARG A 72 -16.12 1.95 6.51
N GLY A 73 -14.94 2.56 6.65
CA GLY A 73 -13.86 2.07 7.49
C GLY A 73 -13.44 3.04 8.59
N MET A 74 -12.69 2.53 9.55
CA MET A 74 -11.99 3.34 10.56
C MET A 74 -10.54 3.53 10.11
N LEU A 75 -10.04 4.78 10.11
CA LEU A 75 -8.64 5.13 9.79
C LEU A 75 -7.63 4.29 10.58
N GLU A 76 -7.92 3.96 11.84
CA GLU A 76 -7.08 3.08 12.67
C GLU A 76 -6.82 1.72 12.02
N ARG A 77 -7.78 1.16 11.28
CA ARG A 77 -7.59 -0.11 10.58
C ARG A 77 -6.61 0.02 9.41
N VAL A 78 -6.67 1.13 8.67
CA VAL A 78 -5.69 1.44 7.61
C VAL A 78 -4.29 1.49 8.21
N ARG A 79 -4.11 2.22 9.32
CA ARG A 79 -2.82 2.35 10.00
C ARG A 79 -2.30 1.01 10.54
N GLN A 80 -3.19 0.17 11.09
CA GLN A 80 -2.83 -1.16 11.56
C GLN A 80 -2.32 -2.06 10.43
N GLU A 81 -3.04 -2.12 9.30
CA GLU A 81 -2.60 -2.92 8.16
C GLU A 81 -1.31 -2.36 7.55
N ALA A 82 -1.16 -1.03 7.49
CA ALA A 82 0.07 -0.37 7.02
C ALA A 82 1.29 -0.76 7.87
N GLU A 83 1.17 -0.74 9.20
CA GLU A 83 2.20 -1.20 10.13
C GLU A 83 2.55 -2.68 9.93
N GLU A 84 1.54 -3.55 9.77
CA GLU A 84 1.78 -4.97 9.49
C GLU A 84 2.58 -5.18 8.20
N ILE A 85 2.26 -4.42 7.15
CA ILE A 85 2.99 -4.48 5.87
C ILE A 85 4.43 -3.99 6.05
N ARG A 86 4.66 -2.89 6.77
CA ARG A 86 6.01 -2.36 7.05
C ARG A 86 6.90 -3.41 7.71
N ILE A 87 6.39 -4.05 8.76
CA ILE A 87 7.09 -5.11 9.48
C ILE A 87 7.41 -6.29 8.54
N GLN A 88 6.45 -6.73 7.73
CA GLN A 88 6.66 -7.88 6.83
C GLN A 88 7.65 -7.60 5.72
N LEU A 89 7.62 -6.39 5.17
CA LEU A 89 8.50 -5.97 4.09
C LEU A 89 9.84 -5.43 4.60
N ASN A 90 9.98 -5.27 5.92
CA ASN A 90 11.16 -4.75 6.58
C ASN A 90 11.54 -3.36 6.00
N ILE A 91 10.56 -2.46 6.02
CA ILE A 91 10.65 -1.04 5.63
C ILE A 91 10.25 -0.14 6.80
#